data_AF-A0A957YDU6-F1
#
_entry.id   AF-A0A957YDU6-F1
#
_cell.length_a   1.000
_cell.length_b   1.000
_cell.length_c   1.000
_cell.angle_alpha   90.00
_cell.angle_beta   90.00
_cell.angle_gamma   90.00
#
_symmetry.space_group_name_H-M   'P 1'
#
loop_
_entity.id
_entity.type
_entity.pdbx_description
1 polymer ?
#
loop_
_entity_poly.entity_id
_entity_poly.type
_entity_poly.pdbx_seq_one_letter_code
_entity_poly.pdbx_strand_id
1 'polypeptide(L)'
;MKLHDLKCPNCGTPIDRDASLRQLIECTGCGSTLLATDLGLDAVNTCPGCGTLNAEDQRFCTECGSALYIDCVLCHQKNKIDAIHCQRCGVNLKRNQLRRRQMLQDRKQLRDERNQIFKEKVVRQQAEKLQRLLDDLDEPENHEFAIYQINQIGINAVDALIETLLHDEDPDARYGSARALGQICQEQGVKGLIKARSAKALIQALNDAEIGVRYWAADALGKCGSRIAVEPLAKLLHGEKHEGVRYQARESLEQIGGRRAQQVLSNLPKSNRFLGWMKK
;
A
#
# COMPACT_ATOMS: atom_id res chain seq x y z
N MET A 1 30.90 28.21 -17.28
CA MET A 1 30.42 29.60 -17.36
C MET A 1 29.04 29.60 -18.01
N LYS A 2 28.04 30.30 -17.46
CA LYS A 2 26.72 30.42 -18.11
C LYS A 2 26.72 31.59 -19.08
N LEU A 3 25.94 31.48 -20.15
CA LEU A 3 25.86 32.51 -21.18
C LEU A 3 25.49 33.90 -20.63
N HIS A 4 24.64 33.96 -19.60
CA HIS A 4 24.22 35.22 -18.97
C HIS A 4 25.27 35.84 -18.02
N ASP A 5 26.37 35.14 -17.75
CA ASP A 5 27.48 35.66 -16.95
C ASP A 5 28.51 36.41 -17.82
N LEU A 6 28.35 36.37 -19.16
CA LEU A 6 29.23 37.07 -20.09
C LEU A 6 29.12 38.58 -19.91
N LYS A 7 30.29 39.22 -19.83
CA LYS A 7 30.43 40.67 -19.68
C LYS A 7 31.25 41.22 -20.83
N CYS A 8 30.91 42.42 -21.28
CA CYS A 8 31.70 43.16 -22.24
C CYS A 8 33.13 43.34 -21.68
N PRO A 9 34.19 42.94 -22.41
CA PRO A 9 35.56 43.10 -21.95
C PRO A 9 35.98 44.57 -21.83
N ASN A 10 35.28 45.47 -22.53
CA ASN A 10 35.60 46.90 -22.56
C ASN A 10 34.97 47.68 -21.39
N CYS A 11 33.74 47.36 -20.98
CA CYS A 11 33.02 48.14 -19.96
C CYS A 11 32.35 47.31 -18.86
N GLY A 12 32.42 45.98 -18.92
CA GLY A 12 31.82 45.08 -17.93
C GLY A 12 30.30 44.94 -18.01
N THR A 13 29.63 45.65 -18.94
CA THR A 13 28.17 45.53 -19.15
C THR A 13 27.82 44.09 -19.55
N PRO A 14 26.82 43.45 -18.92
CA PRO A 14 26.38 42.11 -19.29
C PRO A 14 25.99 42.01 -20.76
N ILE A 15 26.40 40.93 -21.42
CA ILE A 15 26.05 40.64 -22.82
C ILE A 15 24.69 39.93 -22.86
N ASP A 16 23.85 40.29 -23.82
CA ASP A 16 22.51 39.73 -23.99
C ASP A 16 22.56 38.21 -24.30
N ARG A 17 21.56 37.47 -23.84
CA ARG A 17 21.47 36.00 -23.96
C ARG A 17 21.33 35.52 -25.41
N ASP A 18 20.81 36.34 -26.31
CA ASP A 18 20.67 35.96 -27.74
C ASP A 18 21.97 36.17 -28.55
N ALA A 19 23.03 36.71 -27.91
CA ALA A 19 24.29 37.03 -28.56
C ALA A 19 25.03 35.81 -29.11
N SER A 20 24.84 34.61 -28.55
CA SER A 20 25.47 33.37 -29.03
C SER A 20 25.06 32.94 -30.44
N LEU A 21 24.04 33.57 -31.01
CA LEU A 21 23.54 33.28 -32.36
C LEU A 21 24.01 34.31 -33.40
N ARG A 22 24.73 35.36 -32.99
CA ARG A 22 25.15 36.47 -33.87
C ARG A 22 26.66 36.46 -34.03
N GLN A 23 27.15 36.69 -35.24
CA GLN A 23 28.59 36.85 -35.49
C GLN A 23 29.14 38.17 -34.92
N LEU A 24 28.29 39.20 -34.83
CA LEU A 24 28.61 40.53 -34.31
C LEU A 24 27.62 40.91 -33.21
N ILE A 25 28.14 41.40 -32.09
CA ILE A 25 27.39 41.71 -30.88
C ILE A 25 27.67 43.17 -30.50
N GLU A 26 26.65 44.02 -30.48
CA GLU A 26 26.80 45.39 -29.99
C GLU A 26 26.59 45.47 -28.48
N CYS A 27 27.54 46.07 -27.78
CA CYS A 27 27.43 46.30 -26.34
C CYS A 27 26.49 47.47 -26.05
N THR A 28 25.41 47.21 -25.32
CA THR A 28 24.42 48.22 -24.92
C THR A 28 24.95 49.28 -23.95
N GLY A 29 26.06 49.01 -23.26
CA GLY A 29 26.63 49.95 -22.28
C GLY A 29 27.65 50.93 -22.85
N CYS A 30 28.52 50.47 -23.76
CA CYS A 30 29.60 51.29 -24.33
C CYS A 30 29.56 51.43 -25.86
N GLY A 31 28.61 50.78 -26.53
CA GLY A 31 28.45 50.82 -27.98
C GLY A 31 29.53 50.05 -28.77
N SER A 32 30.47 49.37 -28.10
CA SER A 32 31.49 48.58 -28.80
C SER A 32 30.87 47.40 -29.56
N THR A 33 31.29 47.20 -30.79
CA THR A 33 30.99 46.00 -31.58
C THR A 33 32.02 44.92 -31.23
N LEU A 34 31.54 43.79 -30.70
CA LEU A 34 32.35 42.63 -30.31
C LEU A 34 32.12 41.51 -31.32
N LEU A 35 33.16 40.76 -31.66
CA LEU A 35 32.99 39.50 -32.38
C LEU A 35 32.62 38.39 -31.40
N ALA A 36 31.81 37.43 -31.83
CA ALA A 36 31.52 36.24 -31.04
C ALA A 36 32.81 35.48 -30.63
N THR A 37 33.83 35.50 -31.47
CA THR A 37 35.17 34.96 -31.21
C THR A 37 35.87 35.64 -30.02
N ASP A 38 35.68 36.96 -29.86
CA ASP A 38 36.30 37.73 -28.77
C ASP A 38 35.72 37.36 -27.39
N LEU A 39 34.54 36.75 -27.39
CA LEU A 39 33.83 36.25 -26.22
C LEU A 39 33.92 34.72 -26.07
N GLY A 40 34.66 34.04 -26.95
CA GLY A 40 34.80 32.58 -26.98
C GLY A 40 33.49 31.84 -27.31
N LEU A 41 32.60 32.45 -28.09
CA LEU A 41 31.27 31.94 -28.43
C LEU A 41 31.19 31.17 -29.75
N ASP A 42 32.25 31.20 -30.55
CA ASP A 42 32.36 30.65 -31.90
C ASP A 42 32.46 29.12 -31.96
N ALA A 43 32.95 28.47 -30.89
CA ALA A 43 33.15 27.01 -30.82
C ALA A 43 32.52 26.35 -29.57
N VAL A 44 31.48 26.96 -29.00
CA VAL A 44 30.82 26.45 -27.79
C VAL A 44 29.35 26.13 -28.02
N ASN A 45 28.90 25.02 -27.43
CA ASN A 45 27.51 24.62 -27.42
C ASN A 45 26.82 25.08 -26.13
N THR A 46 25.75 25.86 -26.26
CA THR A 46 24.96 26.32 -25.12
C THR A 46 23.96 25.24 -24.74
N CYS A 47 23.95 24.80 -23.48
CA CYS A 47 22.96 23.84 -23.00
C CYS A 47 21.56 24.49 -22.96
N PRO A 48 20.56 23.96 -23.69
CA PRO A 48 19.23 24.55 -23.71
C PRO A 48 18.45 24.34 -22.39
N GLY A 49 18.91 23.44 -21.52
CA GLY A 49 18.28 23.20 -20.21
C GLY A 49 18.71 24.18 -19.12
N CYS A 50 19.98 24.62 -19.11
CA CYS A 50 20.55 25.42 -18.02
C CYS A 50 21.42 26.62 -18.46
N GLY A 51 21.69 26.78 -19.75
CA GLY A 51 22.45 27.91 -20.30
C GLY A 51 23.97 27.83 -20.17
N THR A 52 24.52 26.71 -19.69
CA THR A 52 25.97 26.48 -19.57
C THR A 52 26.61 26.36 -20.95
N LEU A 53 27.76 27.01 -21.14
CA LEU A 53 28.60 26.87 -22.34
C LEU A 53 29.46 25.61 -22.21
N ASN A 54 29.46 24.78 -23.26
CA ASN A 54 30.17 23.51 -23.35
C ASN A 54 31.04 23.49 -24.61
N ALA A 55 32.07 22.66 -24.65
CA ALA A 55 32.84 22.43 -25.88
C ALA A 55 31.95 21.85 -27.00
N GLU A 56 32.31 22.09 -28.27
CA GLU A 56 31.52 21.65 -29.43
C GLU A 56 31.40 20.12 -29.55
N ASP A 57 32.43 19.36 -29.16
CA ASP A 57 32.43 17.91 -29.20
C ASP A 57 31.72 17.27 -28.01
N GLN A 58 31.45 18.04 -26.95
CA GLN A 58 30.84 17.60 -25.71
C GLN A 58 29.44 17.00 -25.95
N ARG A 59 29.23 15.75 -25.51
CA ARG A 59 27.93 15.05 -25.67
C ARG A 59 26.89 15.42 -24.62
N PHE A 60 27.32 15.79 -23.42
CA PHE A 60 26.47 16.10 -22.28
C PHE A 60 26.93 17.37 -21.59
N CYS A 61 25.98 18.18 -21.11
CA CYS A 61 26.26 19.39 -20.37
C CYS A 61 27.11 19.08 -19.13
N THR A 62 28.21 19.81 -18.95
CA THR A 62 29.14 19.64 -17.82
C THR A 62 28.55 20.04 -16.48
N GLU A 63 27.48 20.86 -16.48
CA GLU A 63 26.80 21.31 -15.26
C GLU A 63 25.59 20.44 -14.91
N CYS A 64 24.62 20.28 -15.83
CA CYS A 64 23.36 19.59 -15.53
C CYS A 64 23.25 18.15 -16.10
N GLY A 65 24.24 17.70 -16.87
CA GLY A 65 24.25 16.36 -17.48
C GLY A 65 23.29 16.14 -18.66
N SER A 66 22.53 17.15 -19.09
CA SER A 66 21.61 17.01 -20.24
C SER A 66 22.36 16.76 -21.55
N ALA A 67 21.85 15.87 -22.41
CA ALA A 67 22.41 15.63 -23.73
C ALA A 67 22.39 16.92 -24.58
N LEU A 68 23.47 17.17 -25.31
CA LEU A 68 23.65 18.37 -26.15
C LEU A 68 23.42 18.09 -27.64
N TYR A 69 23.38 16.80 -28.01
CA TYR A 69 23.18 16.34 -29.37
C TYR A 69 22.22 15.16 -29.43
N ILE A 70 21.58 15.00 -30.59
CA ILE A 70 20.77 13.84 -30.95
C ILE A 70 21.12 13.35 -32.35
N ASP A 71 21.18 12.04 -32.52
CA ASP A 71 21.36 11.43 -33.84
C ASP A 71 20.02 11.27 -34.55
N CYS A 72 20.02 11.57 -35.85
CA CYS A 72 18.85 11.36 -36.69
C CYS A 72 18.52 9.86 -36.79
N VAL A 73 17.29 9.49 -36.47
CA VAL A 73 16.84 8.09 -36.52
C VAL A 73 16.81 7.47 -37.91
N LEU A 74 16.91 8.28 -38.98
CA LEU A 74 16.90 7.81 -40.37
C LEU A 74 18.29 7.76 -41.00
N CYS A 75 19.09 8.82 -40.84
CA CYS A 75 20.39 8.93 -41.52
C CYS A 75 21.59 9.03 -40.56
N HIS A 76 21.33 8.91 -39.25
CA HIS A 76 22.33 8.97 -38.17
C HIS A 76 23.17 10.25 -38.09
N GLN A 77 22.81 11.29 -38.84
CA GLN A 77 23.44 12.59 -38.71
C GLN A 77 23.31 13.11 -37.27
N LYS A 78 24.42 13.55 -36.68
CA LYS A 78 24.46 14.24 -35.39
C LYS A 78 23.85 15.64 -35.56
N ASN A 79 22.88 15.99 -34.72
CA ASN A 79 22.20 17.29 -34.71
C ASN A 79 22.21 17.86 -33.29
N LYS A 80 22.15 19.19 -33.14
CA LYS A 80 21.96 19.81 -31.82
C LYS A 80 20.66 19.32 -31.18
N ILE A 81 20.62 19.18 -29.85
CA ILE A 81 19.49 18.58 -29.13
C ILE A 81 18.17 19.35 -29.32
N ASP A 82 18.24 20.65 -29.60
CA ASP A 82 17.13 21.58 -29.86
C ASP A 82 16.76 21.71 -31.35
N ALA A 83 17.47 21.02 -32.26
CA ALA A 83 17.19 21.06 -33.68
C ALA A 83 15.80 20.51 -34.00
N ILE A 84 15.00 21.29 -34.74
CA ILE A 84 13.66 20.87 -35.17
C ILE A 84 13.75 19.84 -36.30
N HIS A 85 14.67 20.03 -37.25
CA HIS A 85 14.88 19.18 -38.42
C HIS A 85 16.31 18.67 -38.49
N CYS A 86 16.49 17.47 -39.07
CA CYS A 86 17.80 16.92 -39.35
C CYS A 86 18.50 17.73 -40.44
N GLN A 87 19.74 18.16 -40.19
CA GLN A 87 20.54 18.94 -41.13
C GLN A 87 20.86 18.19 -42.44
N ARG A 88 20.91 16.85 -42.41
CA ARG A 88 21.19 16.03 -43.60
C ARG A 88 19.93 15.63 -44.40
N CYS A 89 18.95 15.01 -43.77
CA CYS A 89 17.80 14.42 -44.48
C CYS A 89 16.46 15.17 -44.26
N GLY A 90 16.46 16.29 -43.53
CA GLY A 90 15.27 17.12 -43.32
C GLY A 90 14.18 16.56 -42.39
N VAL A 91 14.32 15.33 -41.87
CA VAL A 91 13.30 14.73 -40.99
C VAL A 91 13.09 15.55 -39.71
N ASN A 92 11.85 15.66 -39.24
CA ASN A 92 11.52 16.41 -38.04
C ASN A 92 11.92 15.64 -36.75
N LEU A 93 13.02 16.05 -36.13
CA LEU A 93 13.61 15.42 -34.95
C LEU A 93 12.76 15.66 -33.69
N LYS A 94 12.24 16.88 -33.51
CA LYS A 94 11.39 17.25 -32.37
C LYS A 94 10.12 16.39 -32.33
N ARG A 95 9.44 16.21 -33.47
CA ARG A 95 8.25 15.34 -33.60
C ARG A 95 8.60 13.88 -33.31
N ASN A 96 9.76 13.40 -33.76
CA ASN A 96 10.22 12.03 -33.49
C ASN A 96 10.53 11.80 -32.00
N GLN A 97 11.20 12.74 -31.33
CA GLN A 97 11.45 12.69 -29.89
C GLN A 97 10.12 12.66 -29.10
N LEU A 98 9.17 13.55 -29.43
CA LEU A 98 7.85 13.59 -28.81
C LEU A 98 7.08 12.28 -29.00
N ARG A 99 7.04 11.75 -30.23
CA ARG A 99 6.41 10.46 -30.54
C ARG A 99 7.03 9.31 -29.76
N ARG A 100 8.36 9.26 -29.65
CA ARG A 100 9.07 8.22 -28.89
C ARG A 100 8.75 8.32 -27.40
N ARG A 101 8.73 9.54 -26.84
CA ARG A 101 8.35 9.76 -25.44
C ARG A 101 6.92 9.32 -25.17
N GLN A 102 5.98 9.72 -26.04
CA GLN A 102 4.59 9.31 -25.96
C GLN A 102 4.45 7.79 -26.00
N MET A 103 5.07 7.13 -26.99
CA MET A 103 5.05 5.67 -27.11
C MET A 103 5.55 4.97 -25.84
N LEU A 104 6.64 5.47 -25.22
CA LEU A 104 7.16 4.90 -23.99
C LEU A 104 6.21 5.12 -22.80
N GLN A 105 5.55 6.28 -22.74
CA GLN A 105 4.53 6.57 -21.74
C GLN A 105 3.31 5.67 -21.90
N ASP A 106 2.78 5.54 -23.13
CA ASP A 106 1.64 4.67 -23.44
C ASP A 106 1.95 3.21 -23.11
N ARG A 107 3.15 2.72 -23.46
CA ARG A 107 3.59 1.36 -23.12
C ARG A 107 3.68 1.14 -21.61
N LYS A 108 4.14 2.14 -20.86
CA LYS A 108 4.17 2.06 -19.40
C LYS A 108 2.74 2.03 -18.84
N GLN A 109 1.88 2.91 -19.32
CA GLN A 109 0.48 2.98 -18.90
C GLN A 109 -0.25 1.66 -19.14
N LEU A 110 -0.18 1.09 -20.35
CA LEU A 110 -0.80 -0.21 -20.65
C LEU A 110 -0.27 -1.34 -19.77
N ARG A 111 1.02 -1.33 -19.43
CA ARG A 111 1.61 -2.30 -18.51
C ARG A 111 1.04 -2.15 -17.10
N ASP A 112 0.94 -0.92 -16.61
CA ASP A 112 0.43 -0.61 -15.28
C ASP A 112 -1.07 -0.94 -15.18
N GLU A 113 -1.87 -0.60 -16.20
CA GLU A 113 -3.29 -0.97 -16.35
C GLU A 113 -3.47 -2.50 -16.33
N ARG A 114 -2.68 -3.24 -17.12
CA ARG A 114 -2.75 -4.71 -17.12
C ARG A 114 -2.40 -5.30 -15.75
N ASN A 115 -1.38 -4.77 -15.09
CA ASN A 115 -1.00 -5.24 -13.76
C ASN A 115 -2.09 -4.94 -12.72
N GLN A 116 -2.77 -3.80 -12.86
CA GLN A 116 -3.89 -3.41 -11.99
C GLN A 116 -5.08 -4.35 -12.18
N ILE A 117 -5.51 -4.59 -13.42
CA ILE A 117 -6.59 -5.53 -13.75
C ILE A 117 -6.29 -6.93 -13.20
N PHE A 118 -5.05 -7.40 -13.34
CA PHE A 118 -4.65 -8.69 -12.81
C PHE A 118 -4.76 -8.74 -11.27
N LYS A 119 -4.27 -7.71 -10.57
CA LYS A 119 -4.39 -7.61 -9.10
C LYS A 119 -5.85 -7.61 -8.66
N GLU A 120 -6.69 -6.81 -9.31
CA GLU A 120 -8.13 -6.73 -9.00
C GLU A 120 -8.83 -8.07 -9.21
N LYS A 121 -8.49 -8.80 -10.27
CA LYS A 121 -9.03 -10.14 -10.52
C LYS A 121 -8.66 -11.13 -9.42
N VAL A 122 -7.41 -11.11 -8.96
CA VAL A 122 -6.95 -11.99 -7.87
C VAL A 122 -7.68 -11.67 -6.57
N VAL A 123 -7.78 -10.38 -6.21
CA VAL A 123 -8.52 -9.95 -5.00
C VAL A 123 -9.99 -10.35 -5.09
N ARG A 124 -10.63 -10.15 -6.25
CA ARG A 124 -12.02 -10.55 -6.48
C ARG A 124 -12.22 -12.05 -6.30
N GLN A 125 -11.36 -12.87 -6.89
CA GLN A 125 -11.44 -14.34 -6.76
C GLN A 125 -11.23 -14.80 -5.32
N GLN A 126 -10.34 -14.14 -4.57
CA GLN A 126 -10.17 -14.43 -3.14
C GLN A 126 -11.39 -14.05 -2.33
N ALA A 127 -12.02 -12.89 -2.62
CA ALA A 127 -13.25 -12.46 -1.98
C ALA A 127 -14.43 -13.39 -2.30
N GLU A 128 -14.61 -13.78 -3.57
CA GLU A 128 -15.63 -14.75 -3.99
C GLU A 128 -15.42 -16.13 -3.36
N LYS A 129 -14.15 -16.55 -3.17
CA LYS A 129 -13.85 -17.79 -2.43
C LYS A 129 -14.22 -17.65 -0.96
N LEU A 130 -13.84 -16.55 -0.31
CA LEU A 130 -14.15 -16.32 1.10
C LEU A 130 -15.66 -16.26 1.32
N GLN A 131 -16.40 -15.56 0.47
CA GLN A 131 -17.86 -15.46 0.57
C GLN A 131 -18.51 -16.84 0.56
N ARG A 132 -18.16 -17.70 -0.40
CA ARG A 132 -18.71 -19.07 -0.44
C ARG A 132 -18.43 -19.88 0.82
N LEU A 133 -17.25 -19.71 1.42
CA LEU A 133 -16.91 -20.39 2.67
C LEU A 133 -17.68 -19.83 3.86
N LEU A 134 -18.08 -18.56 3.82
CA LEU A 134 -18.93 -17.95 4.84
C LEU A 134 -20.37 -18.44 4.68
N ASP A 135 -20.88 -18.52 3.44
CA ASP A 135 -22.20 -19.10 3.15
C ASP A 135 -22.25 -20.59 3.59
N ASP A 136 -21.14 -21.33 3.45
CA ASP A 136 -21.03 -22.70 3.97
C ASP A 136 -21.09 -22.78 5.52
N LEU A 137 -20.94 -21.65 6.25
CA LEU A 137 -21.14 -21.62 7.70
C LEU A 137 -22.62 -21.60 8.11
N ASP A 138 -23.55 -21.41 7.18
CA ASP A 138 -24.99 -21.51 7.49
C ASP A 138 -25.38 -22.97 7.81
N GLU A 139 -24.59 -23.94 7.33
CA GLU A 139 -24.88 -25.37 7.48
C GLU A 139 -23.88 -26.04 8.44
N PRO A 140 -24.31 -26.49 9.64
CA PRO A 140 -23.43 -27.07 10.67
C PRO A 140 -22.51 -28.21 10.20
N GLU A 141 -22.99 -29.06 9.29
CA GLU A 141 -22.21 -30.14 8.69
C GLU A 141 -20.98 -29.67 7.91
N ASN A 142 -21.01 -28.45 7.38
CA ASN A 142 -19.94 -27.89 6.56
C ASN A 142 -18.91 -27.13 7.40
N HIS A 143 -19.21 -26.83 8.67
CA HIS A 143 -18.38 -25.98 9.53
C HIS A 143 -16.94 -26.43 9.62
N GLU A 144 -16.69 -27.73 9.78
CA GLU A 144 -15.32 -28.22 9.92
C GLU A 144 -14.48 -27.90 8.69
N PHE A 145 -15.04 -28.14 7.49
CA PHE A 145 -14.35 -27.87 6.23
C PHE A 145 -14.24 -26.36 5.96
N ALA A 146 -15.34 -25.62 6.12
CA ALA A 146 -15.40 -24.18 5.89
C ALA A 146 -14.40 -23.44 6.79
N ILE A 147 -14.42 -23.72 8.10
CA ILE A 147 -13.51 -23.11 9.07
C ILE A 147 -12.05 -23.48 8.76
N TYR A 148 -11.78 -24.74 8.41
CA TYR A 148 -10.42 -25.15 8.02
C TYR A 148 -9.91 -24.33 6.83
N GLN A 149 -10.73 -24.14 5.79
CA GLN A 149 -10.37 -23.35 4.61
C GLN A 149 -10.24 -21.85 4.93
N ILE A 150 -11.11 -21.32 5.79
CA ILE A 150 -11.06 -19.93 6.25
C ILE A 150 -9.77 -19.67 7.03
N ASN A 151 -9.32 -20.59 7.87
CA ASN A 151 -8.03 -20.44 8.56
C ASN A 151 -6.85 -20.40 7.59
N GLN A 152 -6.91 -21.11 6.45
CA GLN A 152 -5.88 -20.98 5.41
C GLN A 152 -5.86 -19.58 4.78
N ILE A 153 -6.98 -18.84 4.82
CA ILE A 153 -7.03 -17.42 4.43
C ILE A 153 -6.47 -16.54 5.55
N GLY A 154 -6.65 -16.95 6.81
CA GLY A 154 -6.04 -16.36 8.00
C GLY A 154 -6.56 -14.96 8.29
N ILE A 155 -5.65 -14.04 8.63
CA ILE A 155 -6.01 -12.67 9.06
C ILE A 155 -6.85 -11.88 8.05
N ASN A 156 -6.81 -12.24 6.76
CA ASN A 156 -7.60 -11.57 5.72
C ASN A 156 -9.09 -11.93 5.80
N ALA A 157 -9.46 -13.00 6.51
CA ALA A 157 -10.86 -13.36 6.73
C ALA A 157 -11.48 -12.66 7.94
N VAL A 158 -10.67 -12.06 8.83
CA VAL A 158 -11.14 -11.54 10.13
C VAL A 158 -12.26 -10.52 9.99
N ASP A 159 -12.18 -9.63 9.01
CA ASP A 159 -13.16 -8.56 8.86
C ASP A 159 -14.51 -9.11 8.40
N ALA A 160 -14.51 -10.06 7.47
CA ALA A 160 -15.73 -10.72 7.02
C ALA A 160 -16.33 -11.61 8.12
N LEU A 161 -15.49 -12.34 8.87
CA LEU A 161 -15.96 -13.13 10.02
C LEU A 161 -16.55 -12.27 11.14
N ILE A 162 -16.02 -11.07 11.37
CA ILE A 162 -16.61 -10.12 12.32
C ILE A 162 -17.97 -9.64 11.83
N GLU A 163 -18.11 -9.35 10.54
CA GLU A 163 -19.38 -8.95 9.95
C GLU A 163 -20.41 -10.07 10.10
N THR A 164 -20.08 -11.29 9.67
CA THR A 164 -20.95 -12.47 9.81
C THR A 164 -21.32 -12.71 11.28
N LEU A 165 -20.36 -12.70 12.20
CA LEU A 165 -20.61 -12.88 13.64
C LEU A 165 -21.65 -11.90 14.22
N LEU A 166 -21.67 -10.66 13.75
CA LEU A 166 -22.48 -9.60 14.36
C LEU A 166 -23.80 -9.35 13.64
N HIS A 167 -23.89 -9.71 12.37
CA HIS A 167 -24.97 -9.26 11.49
C HIS A 167 -25.64 -10.37 10.68
N ASP A 168 -25.10 -11.58 10.66
CA ASP A 168 -25.74 -12.68 9.95
C ASP A 168 -27.05 -13.09 10.64
N GLU A 169 -28.08 -13.36 9.85
CA GLU A 169 -29.38 -13.81 10.36
C GLU A 169 -29.28 -15.25 10.87
N ASP A 170 -28.41 -16.07 10.25
CA ASP A 170 -28.25 -17.47 10.59
C ASP A 170 -27.34 -17.65 11.83
N PRO A 171 -27.84 -18.24 12.93
CA PRO A 171 -27.04 -18.45 14.12
C PRO A 171 -25.89 -19.45 13.95
N ASP A 172 -26.00 -20.38 13.01
CA ASP A 172 -24.97 -21.36 12.69
C ASP A 172 -23.80 -20.65 12.01
N ALA A 173 -24.08 -19.70 11.12
CA ALA A 173 -23.09 -18.81 10.52
C ALA A 173 -22.37 -17.95 11.57
N ARG A 174 -23.15 -17.37 12.51
CA ARG A 174 -22.60 -16.55 13.60
C ARG A 174 -21.68 -17.35 14.51
N TYR A 175 -22.07 -18.55 14.96
CA TYR A 175 -21.19 -19.33 15.84
C TYR A 175 -20.01 -19.94 15.09
N GLY A 176 -20.19 -20.36 13.83
CA GLY A 176 -19.11 -20.81 12.95
C GLY A 176 -18.04 -19.72 12.82
N SER A 177 -18.48 -18.47 12.65
CA SER A 177 -17.61 -17.29 12.62
C SER A 177 -16.89 -17.04 13.95
N ALA A 178 -17.57 -17.17 15.09
CA ALA A 178 -16.93 -17.08 16.41
C ALA A 178 -15.82 -18.13 16.56
N ARG A 179 -16.10 -19.39 16.19
CA ARG A 179 -15.14 -20.49 16.25
C ARG A 179 -13.91 -20.24 15.36
N ALA A 180 -14.12 -19.79 14.12
CA ALA A 180 -13.04 -19.45 13.18
C ALA A 180 -12.17 -18.30 13.72
N LEU A 181 -12.78 -17.21 14.22
CA LEU A 181 -12.05 -16.10 14.84
C LEU A 181 -11.17 -16.56 16.00
N GLY A 182 -11.68 -17.47 16.84
CA GLY A 182 -10.91 -18.09 17.92
C GLY A 182 -9.68 -18.85 17.43
N GLN A 183 -9.81 -19.62 16.34
CA GLN A 183 -8.69 -20.38 15.76
C GLN A 183 -7.64 -19.47 15.12
N ILE A 184 -8.05 -18.48 14.33
CA ILE A 184 -7.14 -17.47 13.75
C ILE A 184 -6.36 -16.76 14.88
N CYS A 185 -7.03 -16.43 15.98
CA CYS A 185 -6.42 -15.81 17.15
C CYS A 185 -5.27 -16.63 17.79
N GLN A 186 -5.24 -17.95 17.59
CA GLN A 186 -4.18 -18.83 18.10
C GLN A 186 -3.00 -18.98 17.13
N GLU A 187 -3.15 -18.54 15.88
CA GLU A 187 -2.10 -18.64 14.88
C GLU A 187 -0.87 -17.77 15.24
N GLN A 188 0.30 -18.31 14.91
CA GLN A 188 1.57 -17.64 15.15
C GLN A 188 1.67 -16.38 14.28
N GLY A 189 2.06 -15.26 14.88
CA GLY A 189 2.22 -13.98 14.18
C GLY A 189 0.97 -13.10 14.13
N VAL A 190 -0.19 -13.57 14.63
CA VAL A 190 -1.38 -12.72 14.76
C VAL A 190 -1.16 -11.66 15.84
N LYS A 191 -1.11 -10.40 15.39
CA LYS A 191 -0.79 -9.23 16.23
C LYS A 191 -1.88 -8.95 17.25
N GLY A 192 -1.48 -8.34 18.37
CA GLY A 192 -2.40 -7.93 19.44
C GLY A 192 -3.55 -7.02 18.98
N LEU A 193 -3.35 -6.21 17.93
CA LEU A 193 -4.43 -5.37 17.37
C LEU A 193 -5.55 -6.22 16.75
N ILE A 194 -5.21 -7.27 16.00
CA ILE A 194 -6.20 -8.19 15.43
C ILE A 194 -6.93 -8.93 16.55
N LYS A 195 -6.19 -9.50 17.52
CA LYS A 195 -6.79 -10.17 18.68
C LYS A 195 -7.71 -9.24 19.48
N ALA A 196 -7.34 -7.97 19.65
CA ALA A 196 -8.16 -6.99 20.34
C ALA A 196 -9.43 -6.62 19.54
N ARG A 197 -9.32 -6.50 18.21
CA ARG A 197 -10.48 -6.24 17.34
C ARG A 197 -11.45 -7.43 17.36
N SER A 198 -10.96 -8.66 17.16
CA SER A 198 -11.77 -9.89 17.25
C SER A 198 -12.41 -10.01 18.64
N ALA A 199 -11.65 -9.76 19.71
CA ALA A 199 -12.19 -9.82 21.07
C ALA A 199 -13.32 -8.80 21.30
N LYS A 200 -13.28 -7.60 20.71
CA LYS A 200 -14.38 -6.63 20.84
C LYS A 200 -15.68 -7.14 20.19
N ALA A 201 -15.59 -7.75 19.01
CA ALA A 201 -16.76 -8.32 18.34
C ALA A 201 -17.30 -9.53 19.14
N LEU A 202 -16.41 -10.43 19.57
CA LEU A 202 -16.78 -11.59 20.37
C LEU A 202 -17.41 -11.20 21.73
N ILE A 203 -16.98 -10.10 22.35
CA ILE A 203 -17.63 -9.56 23.57
C ILE A 203 -19.08 -9.15 23.31
N GLN A 204 -19.40 -8.62 22.13
CA GLN A 204 -20.78 -8.29 21.78
C GLN A 204 -21.60 -9.57 21.63
N ALA A 205 -21.06 -10.57 20.92
CA ALA A 205 -21.67 -11.88 20.72
C ALA A 205 -21.91 -12.69 22.00
N LEU A 206 -21.30 -12.32 23.14
CA LEU A 206 -21.66 -12.88 24.45
C LEU A 206 -23.11 -12.58 24.87
N ASN A 207 -23.81 -11.66 24.19
CA ASN A 207 -25.22 -11.35 24.44
C ASN A 207 -26.13 -11.82 23.29
N ASP A 208 -25.62 -12.65 22.37
CA ASP A 208 -26.43 -13.21 21.28
C ASP A 208 -27.64 -13.99 21.83
N ALA A 209 -28.75 -13.98 21.09
CA ALA A 209 -29.94 -14.73 21.46
C ALA A 209 -29.66 -16.23 21.53
N GLU A 210 -28.81 -16.74 20.63
CA GLU A 210 -28.53 -18.16 20.53
C GLU A 210 -27.43 -18.64 21.46
N ILE A 211 -27.71 -19.74 22.14
CA ILE A 211 -26.83 -20.33 23.15
C ILE A 211 -25.51 -20.78 22.52
N GLY A 212 -25.57 -21.35 21.30
CA GLY A 212 -24.40 -21.78 20.55
C GLY A 212 -23.43 -20.64 20.25
N VAL A 213 -23.97 -19.49 19.80
CA VAL A 213 -23.17 -18.29 19.54
C VAL A 213 -22.50 -17.79 20.81
N ARG A 214 -23.24 -17.68 21.93
CA ARG A 214 -22.66 -17.25 23.21
C ARG A 214 -21.56 -18.19 23.71
N TYR A 215 -21.76 -19.50 23.57
CA TYR A 215 -20.77 -20.52 23.94
C TYR A 215 -19.47 -20.34 23.14
N TRP A 216 -19.58 -20.32 21.80
CA TRP A 216 -18.41 -20.21 20.94
C TRP A 216 -17.74 -18.85 21.00
N ALA A 217 -18.50 -17.78 21.26
CA ALA A 217 -17.94 -16.46 21.53
C ALA A 217 -17.10 -16.48 22.82
N ALA A 218 -17.58 -17.12 23.89
CA ALA A 218 -16.82 -17.29 25.12
C ALA A 218 -15.54 -18.10 24.90
N ASP A 219 -15.62 -19.24 24.20
CA ASP A 219 -14.45 -20.06 23.84
C ASP A 219 -13.40 -19.27 23.04
N ALA A 220 -13.84 -18.59 21.97
CA ALA A 220 -12.98 -17.79 21.12
C ALA A 220 -12.28 -16.64 21.87
N LEU A 221 -12.94 -16.01 22.84
CA LEU A 221 -12.30 -15.00 23.71
C LEU A 221 -11.14 -15.58 24.53
N GLY A 222 -11.28 -16.81 25.02
CA GLY A 222 -10.21 -17.56 25.70
C GLY A 222 -9.01 -17.76 24.76
N LYS A 223 -9.30 -18.27 23.56
CA LYS A 223 -8.30 -18.51 22.50
C LYS A 223 -7.57 -17.24 22.03
N CYS A 224 -8.28 -16.12 21.94
CA CYS A 224 -7.68 -14.81 21.66
C CYS A 224 -6.79 -14.29 22.79
N GLY A 225 -6.99 -14.73 24.03
CA GLY A 225 -6.14 -14.36 25.17
C GLY A 225 -6.16 -12.87 25.51
N SER A 226 -7.15 -12.12 25.02
CA SER A 226 -7.21 -10.67 25.19
C SER A 226 -7.76 -10.31 26.55
N ARG A 227 -6.99 -9.56 27.35
CA ARG A 227 -7.37 -9.19 28.72
C ARG A 227 -8.64 -8.33 28.81
N ILE A 228 -9.05 -7.68 27.72
CA ILE A 228 -10.31 -6.92 27.68
C ILE A 228 -11.54 -7.82 27.88
N ALA A 229 -11.40 -9.13 27.66
CA ALA A 229 -12.47 -10.11 27.80
C ALA A 229 -12.72 -10.54 29.26
N VAL A 230 -11.83 -10.21 30.20
CA VAL A 230 -11.90 -10.71 31.59
C VAL A 230 -13.20 -10.27 32.28
N GLU A 231 -13.56 -8.98 32.25
CA GLU A 231 -14.79 -8.52 32.91
C GLU A 231 -16.07 -9.00 32.19
N PRO A 232 -16.16 -8.97 30.85
CA PRO A 232 -17.29 -9.57 30.13
C PRO A 232 -17.50 -11.06 30.44
N LEU A 233 -16.42 -11.86 30.45
CA LEU A 233 -16.50 -13.28 30.79
C LEU A 233 -16.87 -13.50 32.26
N ALA A 234 -16.38 -12.64 33.19
CA ALA A 234 -16.79 -12.69 34.59
C ALA A 234 -18.28 -12.42 34.77
N LYS A 235 -18.83 -11.44 34.02
CA LYS A 235 -20.27 -11.16 34.01
C LYS A 235 -21.06 -12.35 33.45
N LEU A 236 -20.59 -12.95 32.35
CA LEU A 236 -21.23 -14.12 31.74
C LEU A 236 -21.25 -15.31 32.73
N LEU A 237 -20.13 -15.58 33.39
CA LEU A 237 -20.00 -16.64 34.39
C LEU A 237 -20.99 -16.51 35.56
N HIS A 238 -21.38 -15.30 35.94
CA HIS A 238 -22.34 -15.07 37.04
C HIS A 238 -23.79 -14.93 36.58
N GLY A 239 -24.03 -14.34 35.41
CA GLY A 239 -25.38 -13.95 34.95
C GLY A 239 -26.02 -14.89 33.94
N GLU A 240 -25.26 -15.80 33.33
CA GLU A 240 -25.76 -16.69 32.28
C GLU A 240 -26.60 -17.84 32.86
N LYS A 241 -27.72 -18.16 32.21
CA LYS A 241 -28.64 -19.22 32.61
C LYS A 241 -28.15 -20.59 32.16
N HIS A 242 -27.56 -20.68 30.96
CA HIS A 242 -27.08 -21.94 30.41
C HIS A 242 -25.77 -22.39 31.06
N GLU A 243 -25.77 -23.60 31.64
CA GLU A 243 -24.61 -24.13 32.38
C GLU A 243 -23.37 -24.28 31.50
N GLY A 244 -23.54 -24.79 30.26
CA GLY A 244 -22.43 -24.96 29.34
C GLY A 244 -21.73 -23.65 28.97
N VAL A 245 -22.48 -22.54 28.86
CA VAL A 245 -21.90 -21.23 28.55
C VAL A 245 -21.17 -20.67 29.77
N ARG A 246 -21.70 -20.87 30.99
CA ARG A 246 -20.97 -20.53 32.23
C ARG A 246 -19.68 -21.33 32.35
N TYR A 247 -19.71 -22.63 32.07
CA TYR A 247 -18.53 -23.49 32.08
C TYR A 247 -17.46 -22.95 31.12
N GLN A 248 -17.86 -22.67 29.88
CA GLN A 248 -16.95 -22.14 28.88
C GLN A 248 -16.37 -20.76 29.28
N ALA A 249 -17.18 -19.88 29.88
CA ALA A 249 -16.70 -18.60 30.38
C ALA A 249 -15.59 -18.76 31.43
N ARG A 250 -15.73 -19.75 32.32
CA ARG A 250 -14.72 -20.10 33.30
C ARG A 250 -13.44 -20.62 32.63
N GLU A 251 -13.55 -21.59 31.73
CA GLU A 251 -12.39 -22.14 31.00
C GLU A 251 -11.64 -21.03 30.25
N SER A 252 -12.36 -20.11 29.61
CA SER A 252 -11.76 -18.98 28.89
C SER A 252 -11.05 -18.00 29.84
N LEU A 253 -11.57 -17.77 31.05
CA LEU A 253 -10.87 -16.99 32.08
C LEU A 253 -9.58 -17.68 32.55
N GLU A 254 -9.60 -19.01 32.69
CA GLU A 254 -8.42 -19.82 33.00
C GLU A 254 -7.37 -19.70 31.89
N GLN A 255 -7.78 -19.80 30.62
CA GLN A 255 -6.92 -19.66 29.44
C GLN A 255 -6.30 -18.26 29.31
N ILE A 256 -7.09 -17.19 29.52
CA ILE A 256 -6.57 -15.81 29.48
C ILE A 256 -5.57 -15.56 30.61
N GLY A 257 -5.87 -16.09 31.80
CA GLY A 257 -5.02 -16.00 32.98
C GLY A 257 -4.69 -14.57 33.43
N GLY A 258 -3.57 -14.43 34.14
CA GLY A 258 -3.16 -13.18 34.77
C GLY A 258 -3.91 -12.86 36.07
N ARG A 259 -3.37 -11.88 36.81
CA ARG A 259 -3.81 -11.57 38.19
C ARG A 259 -5.33 -11.33 38.29
N ARG A 260 -5.90 -10.61 37.33
CA ARG A 260 -7.32 -10.24 37.37
C ARG A 260 -8.23 -11.44 37.12
N ALA A 261 -7.94 -12.28 36.12
CA ALA A 261 -8.73 -13.48 35.86
C ALA A 261 -8.64 -14.46 37.04
N GLN A 262 -7.45 -14.63 37.63
CA GLN A 262 -7.26 -15.45 38.84
C GLN A 262 -8.10 -14.94 40.02
N GLN A 263 -8.17 -13.63 40.22
CA GLN A 263 -9.01 -13.03 41.27
C GLN A 263 -10.51 -13.26 41.03
N VAL A 264 -10.97 -13.22 39.77
CA VAL A 264 -12.36 -13.55 39.43
C VAL A 264 -12.65 -15.01 39.78
N LEU A 265 -11.77 -15.92 39.38
CA LEU A 265 -11.91 -17.36 39.61
C LEU A 265 -11.85 -17.74 41.10
N SER A 266 -11.01 -17.08 41.90
CA SER A 266 -10.91 -17.34 43.35
C SER A 266 -12.17 -16.93 44.12
N ASN A 267 -12.92 -15.96 43.61
CA ASN A 267 -14.11 -15.42 44.26
C ASN A 267 -15.41 -16.15 43.86
N LEU A 268 -15.32 -17.28 43.15
CA LEU A 268 -16.50 -17.98 42.65
C LEU A 268 -17.35 -18.58 43.78
N PRO A 269 -18.69 -18.40 43.73
CA PRO A 269 -19.60 -19.12 44.61
C PRO A 269 -19.49 -20.63 44.36
N LYS A 270 -19.77 -21.45 45.39
CA LYS A 270 -19.63 -22.92 45.31
C LYS A 270 -20.39 -23.53 44.12
N SER A 271 -21.54 -22.95 43.74
CA SER A 271 -22.35 -23.36 42.58
C SER A 271 -21.61 -23.29 41.24
N ASN A 272 -20.64 -22.38 41.09
CA ASN A 272 -19.85 -22.24 39.86
C ASN A 272 -18.48 -22.95 39.94
N ARG A 273 -18.11 -23.51 41.11
CA ARG A 273 -16.86 -24.27 41.29
C ARG A 273 -16.93 -25.67 40.69
N PHE A 274 -18.13 -26.23 40.58
CA PHE A 274 -18.39 -27.60 40.12
C PHE A 274 -19.12 -27.66 38.78
N LEU A 275 -18.99 -26.62 37.94
CA LEU A 275 -19.41 -26.70 36.53
C LEU A 275 -18.57 -27.82 35.89
N GLY A 276 -19.14 -29.01 35.81
CA GLY A 276 -18.45 -30.21 35.41
C GLY A 276 -19.35 -30.96 34.45
N TRP A 277 -19.12 -30.77 33.15
CA TRP A 277 -19.62 -31.68 32.13
C TRP A 277 -18.43 -32.39 31.48
N MET A 278 -18.45 -33.72 31.66
CA MET A 278 -17.67 -34.81 31.07
C MET A 278 -16.34 -34.46 30.37
N LYS A 279 -15.24 -34.70 31.11
CA LYS A 279 -14.08 -35.37 30.50
C LYS A 279 -14.52 -36.78 30.10
N LYS A 280 -14.93 -36.96 28.85
CA LYS A 280 -14.91 -38.26 28.17
C LYS A 280 -14.03 -38.14 26.95
#